data_AF-A0A447QIA8-F1
#
_entry.id   AF-A0A447QIA8-F1
#
_cell.length_a   1.000
_cell.length_b   1.000
_cell.length_c   1.000
_cell.angle_alpha   90.00
_cell.angle_beta   90.00
_cell.angle_gamma   90.00
#
_symmetry.space_group_name_H-M   'P 1'
#
loop_
_entity.id
_entity.type
_entity.pdbx_description
1 polymer ?
#
loop_
_entity_poly.entity_id
_entity_poly.type
_entity_poly.pdbx_seq_one_letter_code
_entity_poly.pdbx_strand_id
1 'polypeptide(L)'
;MEKIIPTQVFQSETNECGLACIAMLAETQGIDAPLEELRTRFPASQHGMSLATLTTILGELAIPAYPVSFEHQELAELPLPAILHYGASHYVLLAYRKGNHVCVMNPAIGQQLLPLEALKQEISGYALVLDHETPPDAAALAGVKRSQRFSALECMSMRETSRLPGIYRLMTLAFLISLTLFIMPVMVSSAINDVFSSAGETDFPYFYYLLAFVISTSLAFGVRLITERFIKRFVVLNSVAGFSRLLANSLNFFDKRAPGEIFSRFANWQSAAGQKIELDNGLRTDWIVGAIALGVMCYMSPLLALVSVVGVTMMGLVSVWAIYRDRYYTQQLQEKSAEQSDFILETIQGFSTIKSAGLASLRKGAFAQYALSLFTCRQKQKIYEQIKGSIYQLIGSLEMVFFMLLALPLLKSGALSLGEFFAYSFVREIFTSLHHQNLLRHFAKKPAARDRQTCARPVPGRCRNCVDAGGRTAICP
;
A
#
# COMPACT_ATOMS: atom_id res chain seq x y z
N MET A 1 8.68 16.53 -27.65
CA MET A 1 8.08 15.30 -27.07
C MET A 1 7.71 15.60 -25.63
N GLU A 2 6.46 15.32 -25.23
CA GLU A 2 6.07 15.41 -23.82
C GLU A 2 6.99 14.49 -23.01
N LYS A 3 7.61 15.01 -21.95
CA LYS A 3 8.51 14.23 -21.10
C LYS A 3 7.64 13.32 -20.25
N ILE A 4 7.36 12.12 -20.75
CA ILE A 4 6.57 11.12 -20.03
C ILE A 4 7.41 10.64 -18.84
N ILE A 5 6.95 10.97 -17.63
CA ILE A 5 7.54 10.44 -16.40
C ILE A 5 6.97 9.03 -16.23
N PRO A 6 7.80 7.97 -16.23
CA PRO A 6 7.31 6.61 -16.10
C PRO A 6 6.78 6.37 -14.69
N THR A 7 5.97 5.33 -14.52
CA THR A 7 5.55 4.87 -13.21
C THR A 7 6.72 4.17 -12.51
N GLN A 8 6.86 4.40 -11.20
CA GLN A 8 7.95 3.80 -10.44
C GLN A 8 7.74 2.28 -10.32
N VAL A 9 8.67 1.50 -10.89
CA VAL A 9 8.74 0.06 -10.72
C VAL A 9 9.74 -0.28 -9.61
N PHE A 10 9.31 -1.09 -8.64
CA PHE A 10 10.18 -1.57 -7.56
C PHE A 10 10.76 -2.94 -7.90
N GLN A 11 12.03 -3.16 -7.54
CA GLN A 11 12.65 -4.47 -7.70
C GLN A 11 12.01 -5.47 -6.73
N SER A 12 11.63 -6.64 -7.22
CA SER A 12 11.10 -7.70 -6.35
C SER A 12 12.18 -8.68 -5.91
N GLU A 13 13.28 -8.80 -6.65
CA GLU A 13 14.45 -9.61 -6.27
C GLU A 13 15.71 -8.72 -6.25
N THR A 14 16.73 -9.12 -5.49
CA THR A 14 17.97 -8.36 -5.29
C THR A 14 18.72 -8.08 -6.59
N ASN A 15 18.54 -8.91 -7.62
CA ASN A 15 19.30 -8.85 -8.88
C ASN A 15 18.48 -8.31 -10.07
N GLU A 16 17.36 -7.63 -9.81
CA GLU A 16 16.41 -7.19 -10.84
C GLU A 16 16.43 -5.69 -11.13
N CYS A 17 17.34 -4.93 -10.51
CA CYS A 17 17.44 -3.49 -10.71
C CYS A 17 17.52 -3.10 -12.20
N GLY A 18 18.25 -3.88 -13.02
CA GLY A 18 18.34 -3.71 -14.46
C GLY A 18 17.01 -3.92 -15.20
N LEU A 19 16.28 -5.00 -14.91
CA LEU A 19 14.96 -5.27 -15.52
C LEU A 19 13.92 -4.20 -15.12
N ALA A 20 13.96 -3.75 -13.86
CA ALA A 20 13.08 -2.68 -13.39
C ALA A 20 13.38 -1.36 -14.10
N CYS A 21 14.66 -1.03 -14.33
CA CYS A 21 15.05 0.15 -15.11
C CYS A 21 14.58 0.05 -16.58
N ILE A 22 14.68 -1.14 -17.20
CA ILE A 22 14.16 -1.38 -18.55
C ILE A 22 12.64 -1.20 -18.59
N ALA A 23 11.89 -1.74 -17.62
CA ALA A 23 10.44 -1.58 -17.56
C ALA A 23 10.04 -0.10 -17.48
N MET A 24 10.70 0.68 -16.63
CA MET A 24 10.46 2.13 -16.51
C MET A 24 10.84 2.87 -17.79
N LEU A 25 11.97 2.52 -18.43
CA LEU A 25 12.40 3.15 -19.68
C LEU A 25 11.46 2.79 -20.85
N ALA A 26 10.98 1.55 -20.94
CA ALA A 26 10.00 1.10 -21.92
C ALA A 26 8.69 1.88 -21.84
N GLU A 27 8.23 2.18 -20.61
CA GLU A 27 7.01 2.99 -20.41
C GLU A 27 7.16 4.41 -20.96
N THR A 28 8.35 5.02 -20.88
CA THR A 28 8.61 6.33 -21.50
C THR A 28 8.49 6.32 -23.02
N GLN A 29 8.68 5.14 -23.64
CA GLN A 29 8.52 4.91 -25.07
C GLN A 29 7.09 4.42 -25.42
N GLY A 30 6.18 4.33 -24.44
CA GLY A 30 4.80 3.87 -24.64
C GLY A 30 4.65 2.35 -24.78
N ILE A 31 5.67 1.59 -24.38
CA ILE A 31 5.69 0.13 -24.41
C ILE A 31 5.31 -0.42 -23.04
N ASP A 32 4.33 -1.34 -22.98
CA ASP A 32 3.96 -2.03 -21.74
C ASP A 32 4.81 -3.29 -21.57
N ALA A 33 5.81 -3.22 -20.70
CA ALA A 33 6.70 -4.33 -20.38
C ALA A 33 6.69 -4.59 -18.86
N PRO A 34 5.70 -5.34 -18.34
CA PRO A 34 5.62 -5.60 -16.91
C PRO A 34 6.81 -6.44 -16.45
N LEU A 35 7.34 -6.11 -15.27
CA LEU A 35 8.52 -6.76 -14.68
C LEU A 35 8.40 -8.29 -14.63
N GLU A 36 7.20 -8.83 -14.43
CA GLU A 36 6.92 -10.27 -14.39
C GLU A 36 7.13 -10.96 -15.75
N GLU A 37 6.74 -10.31 -16.84
CA GLU A 37 6.97 -10.80 -18.20
C GLU A 37 8.46 -10.74 -18.55
N LEU A 38 9.11 -9.62 -18.22
CA LEU A 38 10.55 -9.45 -18.40
C LEU A 38 11.36 -10.49 -17.62
N ARG A 39 10.99 -10.77 -16.37
CA ARG A 39 11.61 -11.82 -15.54
C ARG A 39 11.48 -13.21 -16.15
N THR A 40 10.31 -13.52 -16.70
CA THR A 40 10.03 -14.83 -17.29
C THR A 40 10.79 -15.03 -18.61
N ARG A 41 10.91 -13.96 -19.41
CA ARG A 41 11.60 -13.98 -20.69
C ARG A 41 13.13 -13.87 -20.54
N PHE A 42 13.60 -13.10 -19.56
CA PHE A 42 15.01 -12.79 -19.31
C PHE A 42 15.36 -12.98 -17.83
N PRO A 43 15.59 -14.23 -17.37
CA PRO A 43 15.93 -14.48 -15.98
C PRO A 43 17.28 -13.85 -15.61
N ALA A 44 17.28 -12.97 -14.61
CA ALA A 44 18.49 -12.34 -14.10
C ALA A 44 19.45 -13.37 -13.48
N SER A 45 20.76 -13.16 -13.64
CA SER A 45 21.78 -14.03 -13.07
C SER A 45 21.97 -13.76 -11.57
N GLN A 46 22.61 -14.70 -10.85
CA GLN A 46 22.97 -14.50 -9.44
C GLN A 46 23.96 -13.34 -9.20
N HIS A 47 24.67 -12.90 -10.25
CA HIS A 47 25.63 -11.80 -10.18
C HIS A 47 25.05 -10.48 -10.73
N GLY A 48 23.74 -10.41 -10.94
CA GLY A 48 23.08 -9.26 -11.57
C GLY A 48 23.06 -9.35 -13.09
N MET A 49 22.89 -8.22 -13.76
CA MET A 49 22.84 -8.11 -15.22
C MET A 49 23.94 -7.19 -15.73
N SER A 50 24.60 -7.59 -16.81
CA SER A 50 25.59 -6.74 -17.46
C SER A 50 24.90 -5.70 -18.37
N LEU A 51 25.59 -4.58 -18.62
CA LEU A 51 25.16 -3.57 -19.58
C LEU A 51 24.93 -4.16 -20.99
N ALA A 52 25.75 -5.14 -21.39
CA ALA A 52 25.56 -5.84 -22.66
C ALA A 52 24.22 -6.60 -22.70
N THR A 53 23.87 -7.32 -21.62
CA THR A 53 22.57 -8.01 -21.52
C THR A 53 21.40 -7.02 -21.55
N LEU A 54 21.52 -5.87 -20.89
CA LEU A 54 20.47 -4.83 -20.93
C LEU A 54 20.26 -4.30 -22.35
N THR A 55 21.34 -4.10 -23.10
CA THR A 55 21.28 -3.64 -24.50
C THR A 55 20.58 -4.68 -25.39
N THR A 56 20.90 -5.97 -25.23
CA THR A 56 20.22 -7.05 -25.96
C THR A 56 18.71 -7.09 -25.68
N ILE A 57 18.33 -6.94 -24.42
CA ILE A 57 16.91 -6.95 -24.01
C ILE A 57 16.16 -5.76 -24.59
N LEU A 58 16.75 -4.57 -24.58
CA LEU A 58 16.14 -3.37 -25.18
C LEU A 58 15.98 -3.53 -26.69
N GLY A 59 16.97 -4.11 -27.38
CA GLY A 59 16.85 -4.48 -28.79
C GLY A 59 15.70 -5.45 -29.05
N GLU A 60 15.52 -6.47 -28.22
CA GLU A 60 14.38 -7.41 -28.30
C GLU A 60 13.02 -6.79 -27.99
N LEU A 61 12.99 -5.66 -27.28
CA LEU A 61 11.80 -4.84 -27.02
C LEU A 61 11.56 -3.77 -28.08
N ALA A 62 12.36 -3.76 -29.16
CA ALA A 62 12.33 -2.74 -30.21
C ALA A 62 12.64 -1.31 -29.69
N ILE A 63 13.43 -1.22 -28.62
CA ILE A 63 13.89 0.05 -28.06
C ILE A 63 15.36 0.22 -28.47
N PRO A 64 15.67 1.10 -29.44
CA PRO A 64 17.03 1.31 -29.88
C PRO A 64 17.78 2.07 -28.78
N ALA A 65 18.80 1.43 -28.22
CA ALA A 65 19.59 1.99 -27.15
C ALA A 65 21.02 1.48 -27.22
N TYR A 66 21.98 2.32 -26.84
CA TYR A 66 23.41 1.98 -26.87
C TYR A 66 24.09 2.35 -25.54
N PRO A 67 25.08 1.56 -25.12
CA PRO A 67 25.89 1.88 -23.95
C PRO A 67 26.87 3.01 -24.30
N VAL A 68 26.99 3.98 -23.40
CA VAL A 68 27.92 5.11 -23.50
C VAL A 68 28.79 5.15 -22.25
N SER A 69 30.08 5.32 -22.44
CA SER A 69 31.02 5.69 -21.37
C SER A 69 31.18 7.20 -21.39
N PHE A 70 31.02 7.86 -20.25
CA PHE A 70 31.08 9.32 -20.14
C PHE A 70 31.80 9.72 -18.84
N GLU A 71 32.43 10.89 -18.85
CA GLU A 71 33.04 11.44 -17.64
C GLU A 71 32.00 12.09 -16.73
N HIS A 72 32.25 12.16 -15.42
CA HIS A 72 31.31 12.73 -14.44
C HIS A 72 30.88 14.16 -14.74
N GLN A 73 31.69 14.92 -15.48
CA GLN A 73 31.40 16.29 -15.90
C GLN A 73 30.40 16.35 -17.07
N GLU A 74 30.38 15.32 -17.92
CA GLU A 74 29.54 15.19 -19.13
C GLU A 74 28.13 14.66 -18.82
N LEU A 75 27.85 14.31 -17.56
CA LEU A 75 26.51 13.91 -17.09
C LEU A 75 25.42 14.93 -17.49
N ALA A 76 25.81 16.19 -17.64
CA ALA A 76 24.91 17.27 -18.03
C ALA A 76 24.48 17.23 -19.51
N GLU A 77 25.19 16.50 -20.36
CA GLU A 77 24.99 16.45 -21.81
C GLU A 77 24.28 15.17 -22.25
N LEU A 78 24.10 14.19 -21.35
CA LEU A 78 23.41 12.95 -21.65
C LEU A 78 21.95 13.16 -22.08
N PRO A 79 21.49 12.48 -23.14
CA PRO A 79 20.09 12.45 -23.51
C PRO A 79 19.24 11.82 -22.40
N LEU A 80 18.03 12.35 -22.20
CA LEU A 80 17.11 11.88 -21.16
C LEU A 80 15.83 11.34 -21.81
N PRO A 81 15.26 10.23 -21.31
CA PRO A 81 15.68 9.45 -20.14
C PRO A 81 16.85 8.48 -20.44
N ALA A 82 17.67 8.18 -19.43
CA ALA A 82 18.81 7.26 -19.55
C ALA A 82 18.94 6.34 -18.32
N ILE A 83 19.40 5.11 -18.52
CA ILE A 83 19.73 4.20 -17.41
C ILE A 83 21.18 4.44 -17.02
N LEU A 84 21.44 4.72 -15.76
CA LEU A 84 22.78 4.95 -15.22
C LEU A 84 23.22 3.74 -14.40
N HIS A 85 24.50 3.39 -14.53
CA HIS A 85 25.15 2.51 -13.57
C HIS A 85 25.50 3.34 -12.32
N TYR A 86 24.88 2.96 -11.21
CA TYR A 86 24.91 3.65 -9.93
C TYR A 86 25.73 2.81 -8.94
N GLY A 87 26.84 3.35 -8.48
CA GLY A 87 27.82 2.64 -7.67
C GLY A 87 28.52 1.53 -8.45
N ALA A 88 28.91 0.47 -7.73
CA ALA A 88 29.64 -0.67 -8.27
C ALA A 88 28.75 -1.84 -8.72
N SER A 89 27.44 -1.85 -8.40
CA SER A 89 26.57 -3.01 -8.64
C SER A 89 25.07 -2.72 -8.79
N HIS A 90 24.66 -1.48 -9.06
CA HIS A 90 23.24 -1.09 -9.13
C HIS A 90 22.90 -0.28 -10.38
N TYR A 91 21.64 -0.32 -10.81
CA TYR A 91 21.14 0.47 -11.93
C TYR A 91 19.99 1.37 -11.50
N VAL A 92 19.98 2.60 -12.01
CA VAL A 92 18.91 3.58 -11.76
C VAL A 92 18.48 4.26 -13.06
N LEU A 93 17.22 4.68 -13.15
CA LEU A 93 16.73 5.44 -14.29
C LEU A 93 16.78 6.94 -14.00
N LEU A 94 17.47 7.70 -14.85
CA LEU A 94 17.45 9.16 -14.83
C LEU A 94 16.28 9.65 -15.70
N ALA A 95 15.21 10.12 -15.06
CA ALA A 95 13.96 10.47 -15.75
C ALA A 95 13.99 11.90 -16.32
N TYR A 96 14.34 12.88 -15.49
CA TYR A 96 14.42 14.28 -15.92
C TYR A 96 15.40 15.10 -15.09
N ARG A 97 15.89 16.18 -15.69
CA ARG A 97 16.71 17.21 -15.06
C ARG A 97 15.96 18.54 -15.06
N LYS A 98 16.04 19.28 -13.95
CA LYS A 98 15.52 20.65 -13.82
C LYS A 98 16.55 21.51 -13.07
N GLY A 99 17.28 22.36 -13.79
CA GLY A 99 18.37 23.16 -13.23
C GLY A 99 19.45 22.27 -12.61
N ASN A 100 19.81 22.53 -11.35
CA ASN A 100 20.83 21.78 -10.61
C ASN A 100 20.29 20.50 -9.91
N HIS A 101 19.03 20.13 -10.16
CA HIS A 101 18.40 18.95 -9.57
C HIS A 101 18.06 17.91 -10.64
N VAL A 102 18.24 16.66 -10.28
CA VAL A 102 17.97 15.48 -11.10
C VAL A 102 16.98 14.56 -10.42
N CYS A 103 16.00 14.07 -11.19
CA CYS A 103 15.06 13.07 -10.74
C CYS A 103 15.57 11.69 -11.11
N VAL A 104 16.03 10.96 -10.10
CA VAL A 104 16.51 9.58 -10.21
C VAL A 104 15.42 8.64 -9.72
N MET A 105 15.07 7.65 -10.53
CA MET A 105 14.11 6.61 -10.20
C MET A 105 14.88 5.34 -9.87
N ASN A 106 15.07 5.09 -8.57
CA ASN A 106 15.82 3.96 -8.06
C ASN A 106 14.86 2.77 -7.81
N PRO A 107 15.05 1.60 -8.44
CA PRO A 107 14.20 0.43 -8.21
C PRO A 107 14.11 -0.06 -6.76
N ALA A 108 15.12 0.21 -5.93
CA ALA A 108 15.14 -0.18 -4.52
C ALA A 108 14.44 0.85 -3.63
N ILE A 109 14.79 2.13 -3.79
CA ILE A 109 14.42 3.20 -2.85
C ILE A 109 13.19 3.99 -3.34
N GLY A 110 12.95 4.00 -4.65
CA GLY A 110 11.90 4.77 -5.32
C GLY A 110 12.42 6.07 -5.96
N GLN A 111 11.50 6.99 -6.24
CA GLN A 111 11.80 8.26 -6.88
C GLN A 111 12.49 9.23 -5.90
N GLN A 112 13.65 9.77 -6.31
CA GLN A 112 14.45 10.70 -5.53
C GLN A 112 14.79 11.94 -6.35
N LEU A 113 14.72 13.10 -5.71
CA LEU A 113 15.21 14.35 -6.27
C LEU A 113 16.57 14.67 -5.62
N LEU A 114 17.64 14.55 -6.41
CA LEU A 114 19.01 14.70 -5.92
C LEU A 114 19.66 15.95 -6.55
N PRO A 115 20.54 16.66 -5.82
CA PRO A 115 21.41 17.64 -6.45
C PRO A 115 22.40 16.94 -7.39
N LEU A 116 22.72 17.57 -8.52
CA LEU A 116 23.59 16.99 -9.56
C LEU A 116 24.95 16.55 -8.97
N GLU A 117 25.50 17.33 -8.04
CA GLU A 117 26.77 17.05 -7.38
C GLU A 117 26.74 15.77 -6.54
N ALA A 118 25.62 15.45 -5.88
CA ALA A 118 25.49 14.20 -5.14
C ALA A 118 25.45 12.99 -6.08
N LEU A 119 24.77 13.12 -7.22
CA LEU A 119 24.73 12.06 -8.22
C LEU A 119 26.12 11.79 -8.82
N LYS A 120 26.92 12.84 -9.06
CA LYS A 120 28.29 12.70 -9.58
C LYS A 120 29.19 11.87 -8.65
N GLN A 121 28.99 11.90 -7.34
CA GLN A 121 29.84 11.13 -6.41
C GLN A 121 29.54 9.62 -6.45
N GLU A 122 28.34 9.23 -6.87
CA GLU A 122 27.88 7.84 -6.80
C GLU A 122 27.81 7.14 -8.16
N ILE A 123 27.98 7.83 -9.29
CA ILE A 123 27.99 7.20 -10.62
C ILE A 123 29.36 6.62 -10.99
N SER A 124 29.34 5.53 -11.75
CA SER A 124 30.53 4.83 -12.21
C SER A 124 30.97 5.21 -13.64
N GLY A 125 30.23 6.07 -14.33
CA GLY A 125 30.59 6.60 -15.67
C GLY A 125 30.04 5.80 -16.87
N TYR A 126 29.14 4.85 -16.63
CA TYR A 126 28.46 4.09 -17.68
C TYR A 126 26.96 4.42 -17.71
N ALA A 127 26.44 4.74 -18.89
CA ALA A 127 25.03 4.98 -19.14
C ALA A 127 24.55 4.14 -20.31
N LEU A 128 23.25 3.92 -20.35
CA LEU A 128 22.56 3.33 -21.48
C LEU A 128 21.52 4.36 -21.95
N VAL A 129 21.72 4.83 -23.17
CA VAL A 129 21.06 6.00 -23.74
C VAL A 129 20.20 5.56 -24.91
N LEU A 130 19.04 6.20 -25.06
CA LEU A 130 18.14 5.98 -26.18
C LEU A 130 18.71 6.58 -27.46
N ASP A 131 18.67 5.80 -28.54
CA ASP A 131 18.93 6.30 -29.88
C ASP A 131 17.66 6.94 -30.43
N HIS A 132 17.75 8.23 -30.76
CA HIS A 132 16.66 9.00 -31.35
C HIS A 132 16.83 9.19 -32.86
N GLU A 133 17.96 8.77 -33.44
CA GLU A 133 18.27 8.95 -34.86
C GLU A 133 17.81 7.76 -35.71
N THR A 134 17.78 6.56 -35.14
CA THR A 134 17.21 5.38 -35.82
C THR A 134 15.70 5.29 -35.58
N PRO A 135 14.86 5.35 -36.65
CA PRO A 135 13.43 5.15 -36.48
C PRO A 135 13.18 3.73 -35.97
N PRO A 136 12.35 3.55 -34.94
CA PRO A 136 12.09 2.22 -34.38
C PRO A 136 11.38 1.36 -35.42
N ASP A 137 11.84 0.12 -35.55
CA ASP A 137 11.43 -0.77 -36.63
C ASP A 137 9.91 -1.05 -36.57
N ALA A 138 9.17 -0.60 -37.59
CA ALA A 138 7.70 -0.58 -37.56
C ALA A 138 7.09 -2.00 -37.47
N ALA A 139 7.82 -3.01 -37.94
CA ALA A 139 7.44 -4.42 -37.83
C ALA A 139 7.64 -4.97 -36.41
N ALA A 140 8.65 -4.52 -35.68
CA ALA A 140 8.93 -4.94 -34.31
C ALA A 140 7.93 -4.30 -33.32
N LEU A 141 7.50 -3.06 -33.57
CA LEU A 141 6.44 -2.40 -32.79
C LEU A 141 5.05 -3.03 -32.93
N ALA A 142 4.79 -3.76 -34.03
CA ALA A 142 3.46 -4.35 -34.30
C ALA A 142 3.11 -5.52 -33.35
N GLY A 143 4.13 -6.18 -32.77
CA GLY A 143 3.95 -7.27 -31.81
C GLY A 143 3.97 -6.84 -30.33
N VAL A 144 4.31 -5.59 -30.04
CA VAL A 144 4.49 -5.08 -28.69
C VAL A 144 3.20 -4.44 -28.19
N LYS A 145 2.73 -4.86 -27.01
CA LYS A 145 1.53 -4.29 -26.39
C LYS A 145 1.80 -2.82 -26.06
N ARG A 146 1.04 -1.93 -26.69
CA ARG A 146 1.09 -0.49 -26.36
C ARG A 146 0.50 -0.27 -24.97
N SER A 147 1.22 0.52 -24.16
CA SER A 147 0.76 0.97 -22.86
C SER A 147 -0.55 1.74 -23.03
N GLN A 148 -1.65 1.18 -22.52
CA GLN A 148 -2.83 1.97 -22.23
C GLN A 148 -2.52 2.75 -20.96
N ARG A 149 -2.69 4.08 -20.99
CA ARG A 149 -2.55 4.93 -19.81
C ARG A 149 -3.34 4.29 -18.67
N PHE A 150 -2.64 3.78 -17.66
CA PHE A 150 -3.26 3.37 -16.42
C PHE A 150 -3.89 4.61 -15.80
N SER A 151 -5.20 4.74 -15.98
CA SER A 151 -5.97 5.69 -15.19
C SER A 151 -5.76 5.28 -13.73
N ALA A 152 -5.47 6.24 -12.84
CA ALA A 152 -5.43 5.98 -11.40
C ALA A 152 -6.73 5.28 -10.89
N LEU A 153 -7.80 5.34 -11.69
CA LEU A 153 -9.08 4.66 -11.50
C LEU A 153 -9.05 3.16 -11.82
N GLU A 154 -8.11 2.62 -12.59
CA GLU A 154 -7.96 1.16 -12.78
C GLU A 154 -7.31 0.48 -11.56
N CYS A 155 -6.71 1.25 -10.66
CA CYS A 155 -6.43 0.80 -9.29
C CYS A 155 -7.73 0.59 -8.47
N MET A 156 -8.87 1.10 -8.95
CA MET A 156 -10.21 0.72 -8.47
C MET A 156 -10.79 -0.50 -9.18
N SER A 157 -10.04 -1.18 -10.06
CA SER A 157 -10.51 -2.41 -10.72
C SER A 157 -10.66 -3.55 -9.70
N MET A 158 -11.84 -3.57 -9.09
CA MET A 158 -12.36 -4.51 -8.10
C MET A 158 -12.77 -5.86 -8.73
N ARG A 159 -12.29 -6.17 -9.93
CA ARG A 159 -12.65 -7.39 -10.67
C ARG A 159 -12.09 -8.66 -10.03
N GLU A 160 -10.95 -8.56 -9.34
CA GLU A 160 -10.36 -9.72 -8.66
C GLU A 160 -11.02 -10.03 -7.31
N THR A 161 -11.46 -9.01 -6.54
CA THR A 161 -12.10 -9.24 -5.23
C THR A 161 -13.56 -9.70 -5.35
N SER A 162 -14.28 -9.24 -6.39
CA SER A 162 -15.67 -9.67 -6.67
C SER A 162 -15.82 -11.17 -6.97
N ARG A 163 -14.74 -11.87 -7.33
CA ARG A 163 -14.75 -13.29 -7.69
C ARG A 163 -14.60 -14.24 -6.50
N LEU A 164 -14.33 -13.71 -5.30
CA LEU A 164 -14.20 -14.54 -4.10
C LEU A 164 -15.58 -14.94 -3.57
N PRO A 165 -15.89 -16.25 -3.50
CA PRO A 165 -17.16 -16.71 -2.93
C PRO A 165 -17.25 -16.30 -1.45
N GLY A 166 -18.29 -15.54 -1.10
CA GLY A 166 -18.56 -15.09 0.28
C GLY A 166 -18.30 -13.62 0.57
N ILE A 167 -17.77 -12.82 -0.37
CA ILE A 167 -17.53 -11.39 -0.13
C ILE A 167 -18.82 -10.60 0.06
N TYR A 168 -19.88 -10.91 -0.69
CA TYR A 168 -21.19 -10.28 -0.52
C TYR A 168 -21.79 -10.55 0.86
N ARG A 169 -21.59 -11.76 1.42
CA ARG A 169 -22.05 -12.10 2.78
C ARG A 169 -21.27 -11.32 3.85
N LEU A 170 -19.96 -11.14 3.64
CA LEU A 170 -19.12 -10.33 4.52
C LEU A 170 -19.51 -8.84 4.46
N MET A 171 -19.87 -8.36 3.26
CA MET A 171 -20.32 -6.98 3.05
C MET A 171 -21.67 -6.71 3.72
N THR A 172 -22.63 -7.64 3.59
CA THR A 172 -23.91 -7.52 4.30
C THR A 172 -23.73 -7.55 5.81
N LEU A 173 -22.84 -8.40 6.35
CA LEU A 173 -22.57 -8.46 7.78
C LEU A 173 -21.90 -7.17 8.29
N ALA A 174 -20.91 -6.64 7.56
CA ALA A 174 -20.27 -5.38 7.91
C ALA A 174 -21.26 -4.21 7.87
N PHE A 175 -22.11 -4.15 6.86
CA PHE A 175 -23.18 -3.15 6.80
C PHE A 175 -24.13 -3.22 8.00
N LEU A 176 -24.53 -4.43 8.41
CA LEU A 176 -25.35 -4.64 9.61
C LEU A 176 -24.64 -4.17 10.88
N ILE A 177 -23.33 -4.43 11.03
CA ILE A 177 -22.54 -3.88 12.15
C ILE A 177 -22.61 -2.36 12.15
N SER A 178 -22.33 -1.74 11.01
CA SER A 178 -22.26 -0.28 10.95
C SER A 178 -23.62 0.38 11.17
N LEU A 179 -24.73 -0.28 10.83
CA LEU A 179 -26.07 0.22 11.16
C LEU A 179 -26.30 0.29 12.68
N THR A 180 -25.71 -0.63 13.45
CA THR A 180 -25.82 -0.59 14.92
C THR A 180 -25.26 0.67 15.55
N LEU A 181 -24.32 1.36 14.86
CA LEU A 181 -23.74 2.62 15.33
C LEU A 181 -24.79 3.74 15.45
N PHE A 182 -25.82 3.74 14.61
CA PHE A 182 -26.87 4.76 14.62
C PHE A 182 -27.92 4.54 15.72
N ILE A 183 -27.94 3.37 16.37
CA ILE A 183 -28.91 3.07 17.43
C ILE A 183 -28.73 4.04 18.61
N MET A 184 -27.49 4.35 18.99
CA MET A 184 -27.21 5.29 20.08
C MET A 184 -27.73 6.71 19.81
N PRO A 185 -27.39 7.38 18.69
CA PRO A 185 -27.94 8.69 18.38
C PRO A 185 -29.48 8.73 18.40
N VAL A 186 -30.14 7.75 17.78
CA VAL A 186 -31.61 7.69 17.73
C VAL A 186 -32.20 7.53 19.13
N MET A 187 -31.62 6.62 19.92
CA MET A 187 -32.07 6.35 21.29
C MET A 187 -31.93 7.59 22.18
N VAL A 188 -30.79 8.29 22.11
CA VAL A 188 -30.54 9.51 22.92
C VAL A 188 -31.45 10.66 22.47
N SER A 189 -31.64 10.85 21.17
CA SER A 189 -32.55 11.91 20.68
C SER A 189 -33.99 11.68 21.14
N SER A 190 -34.49 10.45 21.05
CA SER A 190 -35.83 10.11 21.53
C SER A 190 -35.95 10.33 23.04
N ALA A 191 -35.01 9.79 23.82
CA ALA A 191 -35.03 9.90 25.28
C ALA A 191 -35.02 11.35 25.75
N ILE A 192 -34.18 12.20 25.16
CA ILE A 192 -34.09 13.62 25.52
C ILE A 192 -35.35 14.35 25.07
N ASN A 193 -35.81 14.14 23.83
CA ASN A 193 -37.04 14.79 23.36
C ASN A 193 -38.23 14.43 24.26
N ASP A 194 -38.43 13.16 24.60
CA ASP A 194 -39.52 12.69 25.46
C ASP A 194 -39.51 13.32 26.85
N VAL A 195 -38.33 13.47 27.47
CA VAL A 195 -38.16 14.08 28.81
C VAL A 195 -38.45 15.58 28.78
N PHE A 196 -38.03 16.28 27.73
CA PHE A 196 -38.17 17.74 27.65
C PHE A 196 -39.49 18.18 27.00
N SER A 197 -40.17 17.33 26.23
CA SER A 197 -41.50 17.60 25.67
C SER A 197 -42.64 17.24 26.61
N SER A 198 -42.47 16.17 27.40
CA SER A 198 -43.46 15.74 28.40
C SER A 198 -43.18 16.49 29.69
N ALA A 199 -43.86 17.62 29.88
CA ALA A 199 -43.76 18.44 31.08
C ALA A 199 -44.27 17.66 32.33
N GLY A 200 -43.40 16.85 32.93
CA GLY A 200 -43.50 16.36 34.30
C GLY A 200 -44.56 15.29 34.63
N GLU A 201 -45.42 14.84 33.70
CA GLU A 201 -46.56 13.96 34.06
C GLU A 201 -46.43 12.48 33.65
N THR A 202 -45.39 12.05 32.92
CA THR A 202 -45.19 10.63 32.57
C THR A 202 -43.89 10.09 33.14
N ASP A 203 -43.95 9.00 33.91
CA ASP A 203 -42.78 8.24 34.33
C ASP A 203 -41.90 7.91 33.12
N PHE A 204 -40.64 8.34 33.13
CA PHE A 204 -39.73 8.06 32.04
C PHE A 204 -39.51 6.53 31.94
N PRO A 205 -39.68 5.92 30.76
CA PRO A 205 -39.61 4.46 30.60
C PRO A 205 -38.17 3.94 30.62
N TYR A 206 -37.46 4.09 31.75
CA TYR A 206 -36.06 3.69 31.95
C TYR A 206 -35.80 2.24 31.52
N PHE A 207 -36.74 1.34 31.83
CA PHE A 207 -36.63 -0.08 31.51
C PHE A 207 -36.57 -0.35 30.00
N TYR A 208 -37.40 0.35 29.20
CA TYR A 208 -37.44 0.15 27.75
C TYR A 208 -36.17 0.65 27.07
N TYR A 209 -35.65 1.82 27.47
CA TYR A 209 -34.39 2.36 26.96
C TYR A 209 -33.19 1.50 27.38
N LEU A 210 -33.14 1.01 28.62
CA LEU A 210 -32.11 0.09 29.10
C LEU A 210 -32.16 -1.24 28.32
N LEU A 211 -33.36 -1.80 28.12
CA LEU A 211 -33.53 -3.03 27.36
C LEU A 211 -33.12 -2.86 25.90
N ALA A 212 -33.49 -1.75 25.26
CA ALA A 212 -33.07 -1.43 23.90
C ALA A 212 -31.54 -1.28 23.78
N PHE A 213 -30.90 -0.63 24.76
CA PHE A 213 -29.44 -0.53 24.84
C PHE A 213 -28.77 -1.91 24.95
N VAL A 214 -29.25 -2.78 25.85
CA VAL A 214 -28.71 -4.13 26.04
C VAL A 214 -28.90 -5.00 24.79
N ILE A 215 -30.07 -4.93 24.14
CA ILE A 215 -30.35 -5.66 22.90
C ILE A 215 -29.46 -5.17 21.77
N SER A 216 -29.31 -3.86 21.59
CA SER A 216 -28.49 -3.29 20.52
C SER A 216 -27.01 -3.62 20.65
N THR A 217 -26.47 -3.52 21.86
CA THR A 217 -25.07 -3.89 22.16
C THR A 217 -24.82 -5.40 22.01
N SER A 218 -25.77 -6.23 22.45
CA SER A 218 -25.72 -7.69 22.26
C SER A 218 -25.78 -8.08 20.78
N LEU A 219 -26.63 -7.41 19.99
CA LEU A 219 -26.71 -7.60 18.54
C LEU A 219 -25.39 -7.21 17.87
N ALA A 220 -24.85 -6.02 18.18
CA ALA A 220 -23.57 -5.55 17.66
C ALA A 220 -22.43 -6.54 17.97
N PHE A 221 -22.39 -7.04 19.20
CA PHE A 221 -21.43 -8.07 19.62
C PHE A 221 -21.60 -9.38 18.84
N GLY A 222 -22.83 -9.85 18.67
CA GLY A 222 -23.14 -11.05 17.90
C GLY A 222 -22.69 -10.95 16.44
N VAL A 223 -22.99 -9.84 15.76
CA VAL A 223 -22.56 -9.64 14.37
C VAL A 223 -21.04 -9.53 14.27
N ARG A 224 -20.38 -8.90 15.25
CA ARG A 224 -18.90 -8.85 15.33
C ARG A 224 -18.28 -10.24 15.47
N LEU A 225 -18.83 -11.09 16.35
CA LEU A 225 -18.36 -12.48 16.51
C LEU A 225 -18.52 -13.30 15.23
N ILE A 226 -19.66 -13.16 14.53
CA ILE A 226 -19.89 -13.85 13.27
C ILE A 226 -18.86 -13.41 12.23
N THR A 227 -18.62 -12.10 12.12
CA THR A 227 -17.67 -11.53 11.17
C THR A 227 -16.24 -12.02 11.43
N GLU A 228 -15.78 -12.02 12.69
CA GLU A 228 -14.47 -12.56 13.07
C GLU A 228 -14.32 -14.05 12.72
N ARG A 229 -15.37 -14.85 12.94
CA ARG A 229 -15.37 -16.26 12.54
C ARG A 229 -15.24 -16.43 11.02
N PHE A 230 -15.89 -15.57 10.24
CA PHE A 230 -15.75 -15.56 8.78
C PHE A 230 -14.34 -15.16 8.34
N ILE A 231 -13.77 -14.09 8.91
CA ILE A 231 -12.39 -13.65 8.63
C ILE A 231 -11.41 -14.78 8.94
N LYS A 232 -11.51 -15.40 10.12
CA LYS A 232 -10.67 -16.54 10.50
C LYS A 232 -10.75 -17.68 9.47
N ARG A 233 -11.96 -18.11 9.10
CA ARG A 233 -12.15 -19.20 8.14
C ARG A 233 -11.52 -18.87 6.79
N PHE A 234 -11.68 -17.63 6.33
CA PHE A 234 -11.11 -17.17 5.07
C PHE A 234 -9.58 -17.15 5.12
N VAL A 235 -8.99 -16.59 6.17
CA VAL A 235 -7.53 -16.50 6.34
C VAL A 235 -6.92 -17.89 6.37
N VAL A 236 -7.54 -18.85 7.06
CA VAL A 236 -7.07 -20.24 7.11
C VAL A 236 -7.09 -20.89 5.72
N LEU A 237 -8.20 -20.79 4.99
CA LEU A 237 -8.33 -21.38 3.65
C LEU A 237 -7.28 -20.81 2.69
N ASN A 238 -7.07 -19.48 2.71
CA ASN A 238 -6.07 -18.85 1.87
C ASN A 238 -4.64 -19.19 2.31
N SER A 239 -4.37 -19.26 3.61
CA SER A 239 -3.05 -19.63 4.12
C SER A 239 -2.66 -21.04 3.65
N VAL A 240 -3.58 -22.00 3.72
CA VAL A 240 -3.34 -23.38 3.24
C VAL A 240 -3.13 -23.40 1.73
N ALA A 241 -3.96 -22.70 0.95
CA ALA A 241 -3.80 -22.62 -0.50
C ALA A 241 -2.48 -21.92 -0.90
N GLY A 242 -2.08 -20.87 -0.17
CA GLY A 242 -0.82 -20.16 -0.37
C GLY A 242 0.39 -21.04 -0.05
N PHE A 243 0.32 -21.82 1.04
CA PHE A 243 1.37 -22.78 1.37
C PHE A 243 1.49 -23.89 0.33
N SER A 244 0.37 -24.42 -0.17
CA SER A 244 0.38 -25.41 -1.26
C SER A 244 1.00 -24.84 -2.54
N ARG A 245 0.74 -23.57 -2.87
CA ARG A 245 1.40 -22.87 -4.00
C ARG A 245 2.89 -22.66 -3.78
N LEU A 246 3.31 -22.33 -2.56
CA LEU A 246 4.72 -22.20 -2.21
C LEU A 246 5.46 -23.52 -2.49
N LEU A 247 4.87 -24.66 -2.10
CA LEU A 247 5.43 -25.98 -2.34
C LEU A 247 5.44 -26.39 -3.83
N ALA A 248 4.56 -25.81 -4.65
CA ALA A 248 4.50 -26.08 -6.09
C ALA A 248 5.59 -25.34 -6.90
N ASN A 249 6.37 -24.46 -6.27
CA ASN A 249 7.46 -23.76 -6.94
C ASN A 249 8.64 -24.70 -7.25
N SER A 250 9.34 -24.44 -8.36
CA SER A 250 10.52 -25.21 -8.79
C SER A 250 11.66 -25.14 -7.78
N LEU A 251 12.54 -26.16 -7.75
CA LEU A 251 13.77 -26.16 -6.92
C LEU A 251 14.63 -24.89 -7.11
N ASN A 252 14.75 -24.40 -8.35
CA ASN A 252 15.48 -23.16 -8.67
C ASN A 252 14.94 -21.92 -7.91
N PHE A 253 13.68 -21.91 -7.51
CA PHE A 253 13.10 -20.84 -6.69
C PHE A 253 13.68 -20.86 -5.27
N PHE A 254 13.90 -22.04 -4.70
CA PHE A 254 14.40 -22.25 -3.34
C PHE A 254 15.92 -22.12 -3.28
N ASP A 255 16.65 -22.59 -4.29
CA ASP A 255 18.12 -22.48 -4.33
C ASP A 255 18.60 -21.03 -4.44
N LYS A 256 17.81 -20.16 -5.07
CA LYS A 256 18.14 -18.75 -5.29
C LYS A 256 17.84 -17.83 -4.10
N ARG A 257 17.08 -18.27 -3.09
CA ARG A 257 16.55 -17.38 -2.04
C ARG A 257 16.86 -17.91 -0.66
N ALA A 258 17.28 -17.01 0.23
CA ALA A 258 17.53 -17.37 1.62
C ALA A 258 16.23 -17.84 2.31
N PRO A 259 16.27 -18.89 3.16
CA PRO A 259 15.08 -19.36 3.89
C PRO A 259 14.39 -18.25 4.72
N GLY A 260 15.19 -17.34 5.29
CA GLY A 260 14.68 -16.19 6.05
C GLY A 260 13.89 -15.20 5.19
N GLU A 261 14.32 -14.98 3.94
CA GLU A 261 13.61 -14.13 2.98
C GLU A 261 12.26 -14.75 2.58
N ILE A 262 12.25 -16.06 2.30
CA ILE A 262 11.03 -16.81 1.96
C ILE A 262 10.04 -16.76 3.14
N PHE A 263 10.53 -17.00 4.37
CA PHE A 263 9.70 -16.93 5.57
C PHE A 263 9.12 -15.53 5.79
N SER A 264 9.95 -14.49 5.73
CA SER A 264 9.52 -13.09 5.89
C SER A 264 8.46 -12.73 4.85
N ARG A 265 8.66 -13.09 3.58
CA ARG A 265 7.69 -12.86 2.51
C ARG A 265 6.38 -13.61 2.74
N PHE A 266 6.43 -14.87 3.12
CA PHE A 266 5.24 -15.67 3.36
C PHE A 266 4.44 -15.14 4.55
N ALA A 267 5.12 -14.81 5.66
CA ALA A 267 4.49 -14.20 6.84
C ALA A 267 3.86 -12.83 6.49
N ASN A 268 4.57 -12.00 5.73
CA ASN A 268 4.06 -10.72 5.26
C ASN A 268 2.86 -10.89 4.31
N TRP A 269 2.90 -11.87 3.41
CA TRP A 269 1.78 -12.18 2.51
C TRP A 269 0.56 -12.68 3.29
N GLN A 270 0.75 -13.57 4.26
CA GLN A 270 -0.32 -14.10 5.10
C GLN A 270 -0.98 -12.98 5.91
N SER A 271 -0.18 -12.11 6.53
CA SER A 271 -0.65 -10.93 7.26
C SER A 271 -1.38 -9.95 6.33
N ALA A 272 -0.82 -9.69 5.14
CA ALA A 272 -1.43 -8.79 4.15
C ALA A 272 -2.73 -9.35 3.58
N ALA A 273 -2.84 -10.66 3.38
CA ALA A 273 -4.05 -11.30 2.87
C ALA A 273 -5.23 -11.12 3.83
N GLY A 274 -5.03 -11.31 5.14
CA GLY A 274 -6.05 -11.05 6.15
C GLY A 274 -6.45 -9.58 6.21
N GLN A 275 -5.47 -8.68 6.23
CA GLN A 275 -5.71 -7.24 6.29
C GLN A 275 -6.39 -6.69 5.03
N LYS A 276 -6.10 -7.24 3.84
CA LYS A 276 -6.69 -6.77 2.56
C LYS A 276 -8.21 -6.87 2.59
N ILE A 277 -8.76 -7.96 3.12
CA ILE A 277 -10.20 -8.20 3.12
C ILE A 277 -10.89 -7.28 4.13
N GLU A 278 -10.30 -7.14 5.31
CA GLU A 278 -10.79 -6.23 6.35
C GLU A 278 -10.79 -4.78 5.84
N LEU A 279 -9.71 -4.37 5.17
CA LEU A 279 -9.61 -3.04 4.55
C LEU A 279 -10.63 -2.84 3.44
N ASP A 280 -10.72 -3.77 2.49
CA ASP A 280 -11.52 -3.60 1.28
C ASP A 280 -13.03 -3.73 1.57
N ASN A 281 -13.39 -4.50 2.59
CA ASN A 281 -14.77 -4.58 3.08
C ASN A 281 -15.12 -3.38 3.99
N GLY A 282 -14.18 -2.99 4.86
CA GLY A 282 -14.32 -1.81 5.73
C GLY A 282 -14.52 -0.54 4.91
N LEU A 283 -13.59 -0.23 3.99
CA LEU A 283 -13.66 0.95 3.13
C LEU A 283 -15.02 1.09 2.41
N ARG A 284 -15.53 0.00 1.83
CA ARG A 284 -16.84 0.02 1.13
C ARG A 284 -17.99 0.31 2.07
N THR A 285 -18.02 -0.38 3.21
CA THR A 285 -19.08 -0.21 4.21
C THR A 285 -19.03 1.19 4.80
N ASP A 286 -17.84 1.66 5.14
CA ASP A 286 -17.60 2.96 5.75
C ASP A 286 -17.99 4.12 4.81
N TRP A 287 -17.86 3.97 3.48
CA TRP A 287 -18.40 4.94 2.50
C TRP A 287 -19.93 5.00 2.50
N ILE A 288 -20.60 3.86 2.51
CA ILE A 288 -22.08 3.80 2.54
C ILE A 288 -22.59 4.43 3.82
N VAL A 289 -21.98 4.08 4.96
CA VAL A 289 -22.37 4.56 6.28
C VAL A 289 -22.03 6.03 6.44
N GLY A 290 -20.89 6.48 5.92
CA GLY A 290 -20.53 7.90 5.87
C GLY A 290 -21.52 8.72 5.04
N ALA A 291 -22.02 8.18 3.92
CA ALA A 291 -23.05 8.82 3.12
C ALA A 291 -24.41 8.90 3.86
N ILE A 292 -24.80 7.83 4.57
CA ILE A 292 -26.00 7.83 5.42
C ILE A 292 -25.86 8.85 6.54
N ALA A 293 -24.71 8.88 7.25
CA ALA A 293 -24.45 9.83 8.31
C ALA A 293 -24.52 11.28 7.80
N LEU A 294 -23.89 11.57 6.66
CA LEU A 294 -23.95 12.88 6.03
C LEU A 294 -25.39 13.26 5.65
N GLY A 295 -26.17 12.32 5.11
CA GLY A 295 -27.58 12.53 4.80
C GLY A 295 -28.42 12.89 6.04
N VAL A 296 -28.23 12.16 7.15
CA VAL A 296 -28.88 12.45 8.44
C VAL A 296 -28.45 13.82 8.98
N MET A 297 -27.17 14.17 8.88
CA MET A 297 -26.67 15.48 9.32
C MET A 297 -27.25 16.64 8.51
N CYS A 298 -27.32 16.49 7.19
CA CYS A 298 -27.94 17.47 6.30
C CYS A 298 -29.44 17.63 6.56
N TYR A 299 -30.13 16.54 6.94
CA TYR A 299 -31.54 16.58 7.33
C TYR A 299 -31.76 17.34 8.64
N MET A 300 -30.91 17.13 9.65
CA MET A 300 -31.00 17.85 10.94
C MET A 300 -30.68 19.34 10.79
N SER A 301 -29.51 19.69 10.23
CA SER A 301 -29.15 21.07 9.97
C SER A 301 -28.04 21.17 8.91
N PRO A 302 -28.32 21.77 7.74
CA PRO A 302 -27.32 21.88 6.68
C PRO A 302 -26.14 22.79 7.07
N LEU A 303 -26.36 23.76 7.97
CA LEU A 303 -25.30 24.65 8.45
C LEU A 303 -24.30 23.91 9.34
N LEU A 304 -24.78 23.08 10.28
CA LEU A 304 -23.91 22.25 11.11
C LEU A 304 -23.19 21.20 10.25
N ALA A 305 -23.88 20.59 9.30
CA ALA A 305 -23.31 19.62 8.38
C ALA A 305 -22.11 20.19 7.59
N LEU A 306 -22.21 21.45 7.15
CA LEU A 306 -21.11 22.13 6.45
C LEU A 306 -19.84 22.21 7.32
N VAL A 307 -19.98 22.53 8.61
CA VAL A 307 -18.84 22.61 9.54
C VAL A 307 -18.15 21.26 9.66
N SER A 308 -18.92 20.17 9.79
CA SER A 308 -18.36 18.82 9.87
C SER A 308 -17.72 18.38 8.55
N VAL A 309 -18.29 18.74 7.40
CA VAL A 309 -17.66 18.48 6.09
C VAL A 309 -16.34 19.26 5.95
N VAL A 310 -16.28 20.51 6.39
CA VAL A 310 -15.05 21.31 6.37
C VAL A 310 -13.99 20.71 7.30
N GLY A 311 -14.37 20.28 8.51
CA GLY A 311 -13.46 19.60 9.43
C GLY A 311 -12.88 18.32 8.83
N VAL A 312 -13.73 17.48 8.27
CA VAL A 312 -13.35 16.21 7.64
C VAL A 312 -12.50 16.41 6.38
N THR A 313 -12.81 17.40 5.54
CA THR A 313 -12.00 17.73 4.36
C THR A 313 -10.61 18.25 4.75
N MET A 314 -10.49 19.07 5.80
CA MET A 314 -9.19 19.48 6.35
C MET A 314 -8.38 18.29 6.86
N MET A 315 -9.01 17.36 7.60
CA MET A 315 -8.35 16.10 7.99
C MET A 315 -7.92 15.27 6.77
N GLY A 316 -8.73 15.26 5.71
CA GLY A 316 -8.42 14.64 4.42
C GLY A 316 -7.19 15.21 3.74
N LEU A 317 -7.06 16.54 3.67
CA LEU A 317 -5.90 17.22 3.10
C LEU A 317 -4.60 16.91 3.86
N VAL A 318 -4.67 16.95 5.20
CA VAL A 318 -3.54 16.56 6.07
C VAL A 318 -3.18 15.09 5.84
N SER A 319 -4.17 14.21 5.71
CA SER A 319 -3.96 12.80 5.41
C SER A 319 -3.24 12.63 4.08
N VAL A 320 -3.66 13.31 3.02
CA VAL A 320 -3.05 13.21 1.68
C VAL A 320 -1.59 13.63 1.71
N TRP A 321 -1.27 14.73 2.37
CA TRP A 321 0.11 15.18 2.55
C TRP A 321 0.94 14.17 3.36
N ALA A 322 0.35 13.57 4.39
CA ALA A 322 1.02 12.64 5.27
C ALA A 322 1.42 11.30 4.62
N ILE A 323 0.73 10.89 3.54
CA ILE A 323 0.96 9.61 2.85
C ILE A 323 2.39 9.45 2.37
N TYR A 324 2.95 10.48 1.73
CA TYR A 324 4.29 10.40 1.15
C TYR A 324 5.34 10.10 2.23
N ARG A 325 5.16 10.69 3.41
CA ARG A 325 6.07 10.53 4.53
C ARG A 325 5.83 9.24 5.32
N ASP A 326 4.57 8.83 5.52
CA ASP A 326 4.22 7.53 6.12
C ASP A 326 4.83 6.37 5.32
N ARG A 327 4.78 6.45 3.98
CA ARG A 327 5.38 5.44 3.10
C ARG A 327 6.90 5.36 3.28
N TYR A 328 7.57 6.51 3.25
CA TYR A 328 9.02 6.59 3.45
C TYR A 328 9.46 5.95 4.78
N TYR A 329 8.83 6.33 5.90
CA TYR A 329 9.20 5.76 7.21
C TYR A 329 8.90 4.25 7.31
N THR A 330 7.80 3.80 6.71
CA THR A 330 7.45 2.36 6.69
C THR A 330 8.49 1.54 5.92
N GLN A 331 8.99 2.04 4.80
CA GLN A 331 10.04 1.39 4.00
C GLN A 331 11.35 1.33 4.78
N GLN A 332 11.82 2.46 5.33
CA GLN A 332 13.03 2.51 6.15
C GLN A 332 12.95 1.58 7.36
N LEU A 333 11.78 1.51 8.02
CA LEU A 333 11.60 0.61 9.16
C LEU A 333 11.68 -0.87 8.73
N GLN A 334 11.11 -1.23 7.58
CA GLN A 334 11.17 -2.59 7.04
C GLN A 334 12.60 -2.99 6.67
N GLU A 335 13.35 -2.11 6.01
CA GLU A 335 14.75 -2.34 5.67
C GLU A 335 15.62 -2.54 6.91
N LYS A 336 15.54 -1.62 7.88
CA LYS A 336 16.32 -1.74 9.14
C LYS A 336 15.89 -2.94 9.98
N SER A 337 14.62 -3.33 9.91
CA SER A 337 14.14 -4.55 10.57
C SER A 337 14.64 -5.81 9.88
N ALA A 338 14.75 -5.81 8.55
CA ALA A 338 15.32 -6.91 7.77
C ALA A 338 16.83 -7.06 8.07
N GLU A 339 17.61 -5.98 7.98
CA GLU A 339 19.05 -5.97 8.33
C GLU A 339 19.29 -6.58 9.73
N GLN A 340 18.50 -6.20 10.74
CA GLN A 340 18.60 -6.76 12.08
C GLN A 340 18.23 -8.25 12.12
N SER A 341 17.15 -8.65 11.44
CA SER A 341 16.71 -10.06 11.42
C SER A 341 17.72 -10.97 10.74
N ASP A 342 18.30 -10.51 9.63
CA ASP A 342 19.33 -11.22 8.88
C ASP A 342 20.59 -11.40 9.74
N PHE A 343 21.03 -10.34 10.43
CA PHE A 343 22.17 -10.42 11.36
C PHE A 343 21.93 -11.43 12.51
N ILE A 344 20.70 -11.49 13.04
CA ILE A 344 20.33 -12.47 14.08
C ILE A 344 20.37 -13.89 13.51
N LEU A 345 19.78 -14.12 12.34
CA LEU A 345 19.75 -15.43 11.70
C LEU A 345 21.17 -15.94 11.38
N GLU A 346 22.02 -15.08 10.82
CA GLU A 346 23.43 -15.36 10.57
C GLU A 346 24.17 -15.74 11.87
N THR A 347 23.91 -14.99 12.95
CA THR A 347 24.50 -15.24 14.28
C THR A 347 24.06 -16.60 14.86
N ILE A 348 22.80 -16.98 14.67
CA ILE A 348 22.25 -18.27 15.14
C ILE A 348 22.83 -19.42 14.32
N GLN A 349 22.86 -19.30 12.98
CA GLN A 349 23.44 -20.31 12.10
C GLN A 349 24.94 -20.51 12.36
N GLY A 350 25.67 -19.42 12.61
CA GLY A 350 27.10 -19.41 12.92
C GLY A 350 27.44 -19.58 14.41
N PHE A 351 26.49 -19.98 15.27
CA PHE A 351 26.67 -19.92 16.72
C PHE A 351 27.88 -20.72 17.22
N SER A 352 28.08 -21.93 16.70
CA SER A 352 29.22 -22.78 17.07
C SER A 352 30.55 -22.10 16.76
N THR A 353 30.69 -21.51 15.56
CA THR A 353 31.90 -20.78 15.14
C THR A 353 32.14 -19.56 16.01
N ILE A 354 31.10 -18.76 16.28
CA ILE A 354 31.21 -17.56 17.12
C ILE A 354 31.66 -17.92 18.54
N LYS A 355 31.14 -19.02 19.09
CA LYS A 355 31.48 -19.47 20.44
C LYS A 355 32.90 -20.01 20.51
N SER A 356 33.31 -20.82 19.54
CA SER A 356 34.67 -21.39 19.45
C SER A 356 35.74 -20.33 19.21
N ALA A 357 35.42 -19.29 18.42
CA ALA A 357 36.34 -18.17 18.14
C ALA A 357 36.32 -17.05 19.22
N GLY A 358 35.45 -17.14 20.24
CA GLY A 358 35.38 -16.12 21.29
C GLY A 358 34.85 -14.75 20.85
N LEU A 359 34.20 -14.65 19.67
CA LEU A 359 33.81 -13.37 19.02
C LEU A 359 32.49 -12.77 19.56
N ALA A 360 32.01 -13.23 20.71
CA ALA A 360 30.71 -12.83 21.25
C ALA A 360 30.63 -11.33 21.57
N SER A 361 31.71 -10.72 22.07
CA SER A 361 31.76 -9.28 22.37
C SER A 361 31.63 -8.42 21.11
N LEU A 362 32.31 -8.82 20.03
CA LEU A 362 32.28 -8.12 18.74
C LEU A 362 30.87 -8.19 18.11
N ARG A 363 30.25 -9.37 18.09
CA ARG A 363 28.87 -9.53 17.60
C ARG A 363 27.86 -8.75 18.45
N LYS A 364 28.04 -8.66 19.77
CA LYS A 364 27.21 -7.80 20.63
C LYS A 364 27.33 -6.32 20.27
N GLY A 365 28.54 -5.84 20.00
CA GLY A 365 28.78 -4.45 19.57
C GLY A 365 28.10 -4.14 18.24
N ALA A 366 28.25 -5.02 17.25
CA ALA A 366 27.57 -4.89 15.96
C ALA A 366 26.03 -4.92 16.10
N PHE A 367 25.50 -5.83 16.92
CA PHE A 367 24.07 -5.88 17.20
C PHE A 367 23.54 -4.57 17.80
N ALA A 368 24.30 -3.95 18.71
CA ALA A 368 23.91 -2.67 19.32
C ALA A 368 23.78 -1.56 18.27
N GLN A 369 24.62 -1.55 17.22
CA GLN A 369 24.52 -0.59 16.12
C GLN A 369 23.26 -0.81 15.27
N TYR A 370 22.96 -2.06 14.89
CA TYR A 370 21.72 -2.40 14.18
C TYR A 370 20.47 -2.10 15.01
N ALA A 371 20.51 -2.37 16.31
CA ALA A 371 19.42 -2.02 17.22
C ALA A 371 19.24 -0.51 17.30
N LEU A 372 20.33 0.26 17.46
CA LEU A 372 20.27 1.72 17.51
C LEU A 372 19.67 2.30 16.23
N SER A 373 20.13 1.87 15.05
CA SER A 373 19.63 2.39 13.77
C SER A 373 18.13 2.10 13.58
N LEU A 374 17.68 0.90 13.93
CA LEU A 374 16.26 0.52 13.88
C LEU A 374 15.41 1.35 14.86
N PHE A 375 15.85 1.47 16.12
CA PHE A 375 15.10 2.19 17.14
C PHE A 375 15.08 3.70 16.89
N THR A 376 16.17 4.29 16.38
CA THR A 376 16.18 5.69 15.95
C THR A 376 15.21 5.92 14.79
N CYS A 377 15.17 5.03 13.79
CA CYS A 377 14.20 5.12 12.70
C CYS A 377 12.75 5.00 13.22
N ARG A 378 12.49 4.01 14.10
CA ARG A 378 11.20 3.80 14.73
C ARG A 378 10.78 4.99 15.60
N GLN A 379 11.70 5.62 16.32
CA GLN A 379 11.43 6.79 17.13
C GLN A 379 11.03 7.98 16.25
N LYS A 380 11.75 8.23 15.15
CA LYS A 380 11.40 9.28 14.18
C LYS A 380 10.01 9.06 13.60
N GLN A 381 9.66 7.81 13.25
CA GLN A 381 8.33 7.45 12.80
C GLN A 381 7.27 7.73 13.87
N LYS A 382 7.49 7.29 15.12
CA LYS A 382 6.54 7.52 16.22
C LYS A 382 6.32 9.00 16.52
N ILE A 383 7.38 9.81 16.52
CA ILE A 383 7.28 11.26 16.69
C ILE A 383 6.43 11.85 15.56
N TYR A 384 6.67 11.43 14.32
CA TYR A 384 5.89 11.86 13.17
C TYR A 384 4.41 11.45 13.29
N GLU A 385 4.12 10.20 13.68
CA GLU A 385 2.77 9.71 13.94
C GLU A 385 2.08 10.49 15.06
N GLN A 386 2.82 10.86 16.11
CA GLN A 386 2.31 11.65 17.22
C GLN A 386 1.99 13.09 16.80
N ILE A 387 2.87 13.76 16.05
CA ILE A 387 2.61 15.10 15.50
C ILE A 387 1.36 15.07 14.60
N LYS A 388 1.26 14.07 13.72
CA LYS A 388 0.08 13.85 12.86
C LYS A 388 -1.19 13.66 13.69
N GLY A 389 -1.12 12.82 14.73
CA GLY A 389 -2.22 12.60 15.67
C GLY A 389 -2.64 13.87 16.40
N SER A 390 -1.69 14.69 16.85
CA SER A 390 -1.95 15.98 17.48
C SER A 390 -2.61 16.97 16.52
N ILE A 391 -2.24 16.99 15.23
CA ILE A 391 -2.90 17.82 14.22
C ILE A 391 -4.36 17.38 14.03
N TYR A 392 -4.63 16.08 13.94
CA TYR A 392 -6.01 15.59 13.85
C TYR A 392 -6.82 15.92 15.10
N GLN A 393 -6.24 15.77 16.29
CA GLN A 393 -6.89 16.14 17.54
C GLN A 393 -7.20 17.64 17.57
N LEU A 394 -6.27 18.51 17.15
CA LEU A 394 -6.48 19.95 17.08
C LEU A 394 -7.63 20.31 16.12
N ILE A 395 -7.66 19.72 14.92
CA ILE A 395 -8.74 19.94 13.95
C ILE A 395 -10.08 19.49 14.55
N GLY A 396 -10.13 18.32 15.18
CA GLY A 396 -11.35 17.80 15.81
C GLY A 396 -11.84 18.65 16.99
N SER A 397 -10.91 19.17 17.80
CA SER A 397 -11.24 20.10 18.89
C SER A 397 -11.76 21.44 18.37
N LEU A 398 -11.14 22.00 17.33
CA LEU A 398 -11.62 23.23 16.69
C LEU A 398 -12.99 23.03 16.07
N GLU A 399 -13.20 21.93 15.33
CA GLU A 399 -14.51 21.56 14.78
C GLU A 399 -15.58 21.50 15.89
N MET A 400 -15.26 20.92 17.05
CA MET A 400 -16.19 20.83 18.18
C MET A 400 -16.53 22.21 18.78
N VAL A 401 -15.55 23.11 18.88
CA VAL A 401 -15.78 24.49 19.33
C VAL A 401 -16.69 25.24 18.34
N PHE A 402 -16.42 25.14 17.04
CA PHE A 402 -17.26 25.77 16.00
C PHE A 402 -18.68 25.19 15.98
N PHE A 403 -18.79 23.86 16.10
CA PHE A 403 -20.08 23.18 16.25
C PHE A 403 -20.88 23.76 17.42
N MET A 404 -20.27 23.89 18.60
CA MET A 404 -20.95 24.41 19.79
C MET A 404 -21.35 25.89 19.63
N LEU A 405 -20.48 26.73 19.06
CA LEU A 405 -20.77 28.15 18.82
C LEU A 405 -21.96 28.36 17.86
N LEU A 406 -22.14 27.46 16.89
CA LEU A 406 -23.23 27.55 15.90
C LEU A 406 -24.50 26.84 16.38
N ALA A 407 -24.38 25.75 17.13
CA ALA A 407 -25.53 24.99 17.63
C ALA A 407 -26.29 25.73 18.74
N LEU A 408 -25.62 26.49 19.61
CA LEU A 408 -26.27 27.22 20.72
C LEU A 408 -27.32 28.25 20.24
N PRO A 409 -27.03 29.13 19.25
CA PRO A 409 -28.04 30.02 18.67
C PRO A 409 -29.21 29.27 18.01
N LEU A 410 -28.94 28.16 17.31
CA LEU A 410 -29.96 27.33 16.66
C LEU A 410 -30.91 26.71 17.70
N LEU A 411 -30.36 26.22 18.80
CA LEU A 411 -31.13 25.71 19.93
C LEU A 411 -32.00 26.81 20.56
N LYS A 412 -31.44 28.01 20.75
CA LYS A 412 -32.19 29.17 21.28
C LYS A 412 -33.33 29.60 20.35
N SER A 413 -33.14 29.49 19.03
CA SER A 413 -34.17 29.84 18.04
C SER A 413 -35.28 28.78 17.91
N GLY A 414 -35.15 27.63 18.57
CA GLY A 414 -36.10 26.51 18.47
C GLY A 414 -36.02 25.73 17.15
N ALA A 415 -35.07 26.06 16.26
CA ALA A 415 -34.87 25.38 14.98
C ALA A 415 -34.21 24.00 15.12
N LEU A 416 -33.63 23.70 16.28
CA LEU A 416 -33.02 22.42 16.62
C LEU A 416 -33.52 21.99 18.01
N SER A 417 -33.91 20.73 18.18
CA SER A 417 -34.29 20.21 19.49
C SER A 417 -33.07 19.85 20.35
N LEU A 418 -33.24 19.77 21.67
CA LEU A 418 -32.19 19.28 22.58
C LEU A 418 -31.77 17.84 22.22
N GLY A 419 -32.73 16.98 21.88
CA GLY A 419 -32.41 15.61 21.46
C GLY A 419 -31.64 15.55 20.14
N GLU A 420 -32.00 16.39 19.17
CA GLU A 420 -31.29 16.49 17.89
C GLU A 420 -29.86 17.00 18.06
N PHE A 421 -29.61 17.94 18.98
CA PHE A 421 -28.26 18.39 19.30
C PHE A 421 -27.35 17.24 19.76
N PHE A 422 -27.83 16.41 20.69
CA PHE A 422 -27.04 15.27 21.18
C PHE A 422 -26.91 14.18 20.10
N ALA A 423 -27.97 13.85 19.37
CA ALA A 423 -27.87 12.91 18.26
C ALA A 423 -26.88 13.36 17.20
N TYR A 424 -26.88 14.66 16.86
CA TYR A 424 -25.91 15.22 15.92
C TYR A 424 -24.47 14.99 16.41
N SER A 425 -24.18 15.19 17.70
CA SER A 425 -22.85 14.94 18.25
C SER A 425 -22.40 13.49 18.06
N PHE A 426 -23.29 12.52 18.25
CA PHE A 426 -22.98 11.10 18.01
C PHE A 426 -22.84 10.76 16.52
N VAL A 427 -23.74 11.25 15.67
CA VAL A 427 -23.64 11.04 14.21
C VAL A 427 -22.35 11.66 13.66
N ARG A 428 -21.93 12.80 14.21
CA ARG A 428 -20.65 13.44 13.88
C ARG A 428 -19.47 12.58 14.27
N GLU A 429 -19.45 12.02 15.46
CA GLU A 429 -18.39 11.11 15.88
C GLU A 429 -18.27 9.88 14.96
N ILE A 430 -19.41 9.33 14.53
CA ILE A 430 -19.46 8.26 13.53
C ILE A 430 -18.86 8.76 12.20
N PHE A 431 -19.27 9.92 11.70
CA PHE A 431 -18.78 10.48 10.43
C PHE A 431 -17.26 10.74 10.45
N THR A 432 -16.75 11.40 11.50
CA THR A 432 -15.33 11.73 11.64
C THR A 432 -14.46 10.49 11.84
N SER A 433 -14.91 9.53 12.66
CA SER A 433 -14.15 8.29 12.92
C SER A 433 -14.02 7.40 11.68
N LEU A 434 -15.11 7.25 10.91
CA LEU A 434 -15.12 6.48 9.66
C LEU A 434 -14.21 7.11 8.60
N HIS A 435 -14.24 8.44 8.46
CA HIS A 435 -13.42 9.11 7.47
C HIS A 435 -11.93 9.06 7.80
N HIS A 436 -11.56 9.26 9.08
CA HIS A 436 -10.17 9.13 9.54
C HIS A 436 -9.63 7.71 9.31
N GLN A 437 -10.41 6.66 9.66
CA GLN A 437 -10.01 5.28 9.41
C GLN A 437 -9.92 4.96 7.91
N ASN A 438 -10.86 5.47 7.10
CA ASN A 438 -10.86 5.28 5.64
C ASN A 438 -9.65 5.90 4.97
N LEU A 439 -9.28 7.13 5.30
CA LEU A 439 -8.11 7.79 4.73
C LEU A 439 -6.82 7.03 5.05
N LEU A 440 -6.64 6.61 6.30
CA LEU A 440 -5.50 5.78 6.71
C LEU A 440 -5.47 4.43 5.97
N ARG A 441 -6.62 3.76 5.89
CA ARG A 441 -6.78 2.45 5.23
C ARG A 441 -6.57 2.51 3.72
N HIS A 442 -7.14 3.52 3.06
CA HIS A 442 -7.13 3.65 1.61
C HIS A 442 -5.71 3.85 1.06
N PHE A 443 -4.89 4.61 1.77
CA PHE A 443 -3.61 5.08 1.24
C PHE A 443 -2.37 4.42 1.87
N ALA A 444 -2.41 3.94 3.11
CA ALA A 444 -1.24 3.32 3.74
C ALA A 444 -0.86 1.93 3.20
N LYS A 445 -1.79 1.20 2.56
CA LYS A 445 -1.60 -0.24 2.28
C LYS A 445 -1.92 -0.72 0.86
N LYS A 446 -2.52 0.10 0.00
CA LYS A 446 -2.96 -0.33 -1.36
C LYS A 446 -1.83 -0.67 -2.35
N PRO A 447 -0.73 0.10 -2.48
CA PRO A 447 0.32 -0.25 -3.44
C PRO A 447 1.18 -1.42 -2.95
N ALA A 448 1.46 -1.52 -1.64
CA ALA A 448 2.27 -2.60 -1.08
C ALA A 448 1.63 -3.99 -1.21
N ALA A 449 0.30 -4.09 -1.20
CA ALA A 449 -0.40 -5.37 -1.34
C ALA A 449 -0.46 -5.86 -2.80
N ARG A 450 -0.49 -4.94 -3.79
CA ARG A 450 -0.59 -5.30 -5.22
C ARG A 450 0.74 -5.85 -5.74
N ASP A 451 1.86 -5.20 -5.43
CA ASP A 451 3.20 -5.65 -5.81
C ASP A 451 3.63 -6.93 -5.07
N ARG A 452 3.13 -7.15 -3.85
CA ARG A 452 3.41 -8.36 -3.05
C ARG A 452 2.52 -9.55 -3.39
N GLN A 453 1.31 -9.34 -3.95
CA GLN A 453 0.41 -10.42 -4.35
C GLN A 453 0.70 -10.99 -5.74
N THR A 454 1.24 -10.18 -6.66
CA THR A 454 1.69 -10.65 -7.99
C THR A 454 2.86 -11.63 -7.86
N CYS A 455 3.76 -11.43 -6.90
CA CYS A 455 4.91 -12.32 -6.67
C CYS A 455 4.57 -13.74 -6.13
N ALA A 456 3.32 -14.01 -5.74
CA ALA A 456 2.87 -15.33 -5.28
C ALA A 456 2.06 -16.10 -6.35
N ARG A 457 1.98 -15.57 -7.58
CA ARG A 457 1.41 -16.32 -8.71
C ARG A 457 2.46 -17.32 -9.21
N PRO A 458 2.05 -18.56 -9.52
CA PRO A 458 2.95 -19.52 -10.12
C PRO A 458 3.45 -18.95 -11.45
N VAL A 459 4.75 -19.03 -11.68
CA VAL A 459 5.33 -18.83 -13.02
C VAL A 459 4.61 -19.83 -13.93
N PRO A 460 3.93 -19.39 -15.02
CA PRO A 460 3.33 -20.33 -15.94
C PRO A 460 4.46 -21.17 -16.56
N GLY A 461 4.63 -22.38 -16.06
CA GLY A 461 5.46 -23.38 -16.70
C GLY A 461 4.93 -23.58 -18.12
N ARG A 462 5.83 -23.52 -19.11
CA ARG A 462 5.54 -23.93 -20.48
C ARG A 462 5.13 -25.41 -20.48
N CYS A 463 3.86 -25.71 -20.28
CA CYS A 463 3.26 -26.88 -20.90
C CYS A 463 2.99 -26.50 -22.36
N ARG A 464 4.05 -26.52 -23.19
CA ARG A 464 3.88 -26.56 -24.64
C ARG A 464 3.21 -27.89 -24.96
N ASN A 465 2.15 -27.82 -25.75
CA ASN A 465 1.47 -28.93 -26.39
C ASN A 465 2.44 -30.02 -26.87
N CYS A 466 2.44 -31.17 -26.20
CA CYS A 466 2.71 -32.45 -26.84
C CYS A 466 1.36 -33.16 -26.97
N VAL A 467 0.59 -32.78 -28.00
CA VAL A 467 -0.44 -33.65 -28.53
C VAL A 467 0.30 -34.58 -29.49
N ASP A 468 0.79 -35.70 -28.97
CA ASP A 468 1.17 -36.83 -29.82
C ASP A 468 -0.09 -37.63 -30.14
N ALA A 469 -0.37 -37.72 -31.44
CA ALA A 469 -1.40 -38.56 -32.00
C ALA A 469 -1.02 -40.04 -31.81
N GLY A 470 -1.41 -40.62 -30.68
CA GLY A 470 -1.19 -42.03 -30.42
C GLY A 470 -1.32 -42.34 -28.93
N GLY A 471 -2.55 -42.56 -28.48
CA GLY A 471 -2.85 -42.82 -27.07
C GLY A 471 -2.05 -43.99 -26.49
N ARG A 472 -0.99 -43.68 -25.75
CA ARG A 472 -0.41 -44.51 -24.70
C ARG A 472 0.13 -43.60 -23.60
N THR A 473 -0.35 -43.83 -22.38
CA THR A 473 0.11 -43.21 -21.14
C THR A 473 1.59 -43.52 -20.91
N ALA A 474 2.46 -42.53 -21.10
CA ALA A 474 3.82 -42.55 -20.59
C ALA A 474 3.88 -41.77 -19.28
N ILE A 475 4.05 -42.49 -18.18
CA ILE A 475 4.49 -41.94 -16.90
C ILE A 475 6.00 -41.77 -17.01
N CYS A 476 6.51 -40.55 -16.90
CA CYS A 476 7.94 -40.29 -16.75
C CYS A 476 8.18 -39.06 -15.85
N PRO A 477 9.36 -39.01 -15.19
CA PRO A 477 9.53 -38.80 -13.74
C PRO A 477 9.57 -37.35 -13.26
#